data_AF-A0A1B6JGU4-F1
#
_entry.id   AF-A0A1B6JGU4-F1
#
_cell.length_a   1.000
_cell.length_b   1.000
_cell.length_c   1.000
_cell.angle_alpha   90.00
_cell.angle_beta   90.00
_cell.angle_gamma   90.00
#
_symmetry.space_group_name_H-M   'P 1'
#
loop_
_entity.id
_entity.type
_entity.pdbx_description
1 polymer ?
#
loop_
_entity_poly.entity_id
_entity_poly.type
_entity_poly.pdbx_seq_one_letter_code
_entity_poly.pdbx_strand_id
1 'polypeptide(L)'
;KCFVWSVLVALHPVKRQANPERIHHYQQLEHELDTYLDGITFSVSLDNVNVYSYDSKLVVYPLYVTREEKDTHVDMLYMKDGNNSHYCLIRDLSRLVRSQITNQDNDLVVLALLTTLWHGRPTEQTQRRL
;
A
#
# COMPACT_ATOMS: atom_id res chain seq x y z
N LYS A 1 -10.94 9.47 8.97
CA LYS A 1 -9.65 8.97 9.52
C LYS A 1 -9.18 7.64 8.88
N CYS A 2 -9.67 7.24 7.71
CA CYS A 2 -9.30 5.96 7.07
C CYS A 2 -7.81 5.85 6.69
N PHE A 3 -7.17 6.98 6.37
CA PHE A 3 -5.74 7.05 6.12
C PHE A 3 -4.92 6.58 7.34
N VAL A 4 -5.14 7.21 8.51
CA VAL A 4 -4.46 6.92 9.78
C VAL A 4 -4.57 5.43 10.12
N TRP A 5 -5.78 4.88 10.08
CA TRP A 5 -6.00 3.47 10.39
C TRP A 5 -5.30 2.54 9.40
N SER A 6 -5.28 2.87 8.11
CA SER A 6 -4.61 2.05 7.10
C SER A 6 -3.09 2.04 7.29
N VAL A 7 -2.50 3.18 7.66
CA VAL A 7 -1.06 3.27 8.00
C VAL A 7 -0.76 2.47 9.27
N LEU A 8 -1.53 2.62 10.34
CA LEU A 8 -1.33 1.88 11.59
C LEU A 8 -1.41 0.36 11.38
N VAL A 9 -2.36 -0.11 10.58
CA VAL A 9 -2.49 -1.53 10.23
C VAL A 9 -1.27 -2.04 9.46
N ALA A 10 -0.67 -1.21 8.60
CA ALA A 10 0.51 -1.57 7.83
C ALA A 10 1.78 -1.63 8.68
N LEU A 11 1.96 -0.66 9.58
CA LEU A 11 3.12 -0.60 10.48
C LEU A 11 3.06 -1.65 11.59
N HIS A 12 1.85 -2.02 12.04
CA HIS A 12 1.62 -2.96 13.13
C HIS A 12 0.77 -4.15 12.65
N PRO A 13 1.33 -5.03 11.79
CA PRO A 13 0.57 -6.11 11.17
C PRO A 13 0.09 -7.12 12.21
N VAL A 14 -1.24 -7.23 12.34
CA VAL A 14 -1.90 -8.24 13.16
C VAL A 14 -2.21 -9.47 12.31
N LYS A 15 -2.05 -10.67 12.89
CA LYS A 15 -2.34 -11.94 12.21
C LYS A 15 -3.75 -11.93 11.64
N ARG A 16 -3.93 -12.46 10.42
CA ARG A 16 -5.23 -12.46 9.73
C ARG A 16 -6.36 -13.08 10.56
N GLN A 17 -6.05 -14.11 11.36
CA GLN A 17 -7.00 -14.80 12.22
C GLN A 17 -7.52 -13.94 13.39
N ALA A 18 -6.83 -12.86 13.73
CA ALA A 18 -7.18 -11.97 14.84
C ALA A 18 -8.03 -10.76 14.41
N ASN A 19 -8.58 -10.75 13.18
CA ASN A 19 -9.42 -9.66 12.65
C ASN A 19 -8.69 -8.30 12.66
N PRO A 20 -7.59 -8.18 11.90
CA PRO A 20 -6.72 -6.99 11.85
C PRO A 20 -7.39 -5.73 11.29
N GLU A 21 -8.61 -5.81 10.77
CA GLU A 21 -9.41 -4.66 10.36
C GLU A 21 -10.10 -3.96 11.55
N ARG A 22 -10.13 -4.59 12.72
CA ARG A 22 -10.81 -4.04 13.89
C ARG A 22 -9.97 -2.97 14.57
N ILE A 23 -10.49 -1.75 14.57
CA ILE A 23 -9.86 -0.55 15.14
C ILE A 23 -9.34 -0.75 16.57
N HIS A 24 -9.99 -1.55 17.42
CA HIS A 24 -9.58 -1.77 18.81
C HIS A 24 -8.11 -2.21 19.00
N HIS A 25 -7.53 -2.90 18.03
CA HIS A 25 -6.12 -3.31 18.06
C HIS A 25 -5.16 -2.11 17.99
N TYR A 26 -5.62 -1.01 17.42
CA TYR A 26 -4.81 0.17 17.07
C TYR A 26 -5.21 1.41 17.85
N GLN A 27 -6.29 1.38 18.63
CA GLN A 27 -6.79 2.55 19.37
C GLN A 27 -5.72 3.14 20.29
N GLN A 28 -4.92 2.31 20.95
CA GLN A 28 -3.83 2.74 21.83
C GLN A 28 -2.67 3.39 21.06
N LEU A 29 -2.56 3.11 19.76
CA LEU A 29 -1.53 3.59 18.86
C LEU A 29 -2.00 4.83 18.08
N GLU A 30 -3.26 5.28 18.26
CA GLU A 30 -3.76 6.49 17.58
C GLU A 30 -2.89 7.71 17.89
N HIS A 31 -2.41 7.81 19.13
CA HIS A 31 -1.50 8.87 19.57
C HIS A 31 -0.09 8.81 18.94
N GLU A 32 0.36 7.64 18.46
CA GLU A 32 1.61 7.56 17.67
C GLU A 32 1.49 8.38 16.38
N LEU A 33 0.26 8.59 15.91
CA LEU A 33 -0.07 9.45 14.78
C LEU A 33 -0.70 10.80 15.17
N ASP A 34 -0.89 11.13 16.45
CA ASP A 34 -1.35 12.48 16.83
C ASP A 34 -0.24 13.52 16.63
N THR A 35 1.04 13.12 16.77
CA THR A 35 2.19 13.92 16.29
C THR A 35 2.18 14.13 14.76
N TYR A 36 1.32 13.41 14.02
CA TYR A 36 1.24 13.39 12.56
C TYR A 36 0.24 14.38 11.95
N LEU A 37 -0.78 14.85 12.71
CA LEU A 37 -1.76 15.84 12.23
C LEU A 37 -1.41 17.29 12.58
N ASP A 38 -0.55 17.52 13.57
CA ASP A 38 -0.27 18.85 14.14
C ASP A 38 0.83 19.65 13.42
N GLY A 39 1.28 19.16 12.26
CA GLY A 39 2.20 19.89 11.38
C GLY A 39 3.57 19.22 11.27
N ILE A 40 3.75 18.49 10.17
CA ILE A 40 5.02 18.21 9.50
C ILE A 40 6.12 17.65 10.44
N THR A 41 6.23 16.32 10.51
CA THR A 41 7.39 15.54 10.01
C THR A 41 7.08 14.05 10.20
N PHE A 42 6.66 13.38 9.14
CA PHE A 42 6.39 11.94 9.12
C PHE A 42 7.75 11.21 9.23
N SER A 43 7.96 10.43 10.30
CA SER A 43 9.18 9.59 10.46
C SER A 43 9.09 8.27 9.71
N VAL A 44 7.91 7.90 9.24
CA VAL A 44 7.81 7.13 8.00
C VAL A 44 8.09 8.17 6.93
N SER A 45 9.22 8.13 6.25
CA SER A 45 9.40 9.04 5.11
C SER A 45 8.23 8.83 4.14
N LEU A 46 7.65 9.90 3.56
CA LEU A 46 6.69 9.75 2.44
C LEU A 46 7.24 8.85 1.32
N ASP A 47 8.56 8.69 1.29
CA ASP A 47 9.34 7.70 0.54
C ASP A 47 8.96 6.23 0.81
N ASN A 48 8.03 5.91 1.72
CA ASN A 48 7.57 4.55 2.03
C ASN A 48 6.06 4.33 1.81
N VAL A 49 5.36 5.26 1.14
CA VAL A 49 3.92 5.13 0.88
C VAL A 49 3.66 5.19 -0.62
N ASN A 50 3.10 4.14 -1.20
CA ASN A 50 2.51 4.20 -2.52
C ASN A 50 1.01 4.44 -2.41
N VAL A 51 0.48 5.23 -3.34
CA VAL A 51 -0.94 5.48 -3.48
C VAL A 51 -1.35 5.11 -4.91
N TYR A 52 -2.34 4.25 -5.01
CA TYR A 52 -2.96 3.80 -6.24
C TYR A 52 -4.41 4.27 -6.29
N SER A 53 -4.99 4.35 -7.47
CA SER A 53 -6.43 4.57 -7.71
C SER A 53 -6.88 3.65 -8.84
N TYR A 54 -8.16 3.65 -9.16
CA TYR A 54 -8.68 2.94 -10.33
C TYR A 54 -9.63 3.81 -11.13
N ASP A 55 -9.79 3.49 -12.41
CA ASP A 55 -10.69 4.18 -13.33
C ASP A 55 -12.09 3.55 -13.36
N SER A 56 -12.97 4.05 -14.22
CA SER A 56 -14.34 3.50 -14.35
C SER A 56 -14.38 2.05 -14.86
N LYS A 57 -13.28 1.53 -15.43
CA LYS A 57 -13.13 0.15 -15.88
C LYS A 57 -12.44 -0.73 -14.84
N LEU A 58 -12.23 -0.22 -13.62
CA LEU A 58 -11.51 -0.88 -12.53
C LEU A 58 -10.04 -1.17 -12.85
N VAL A 59 -9.45 -0.41 -13.78
CA VAL A 59 -8.01 -0.48 -14.06
C VAL A 59 -7.29 0.34 -13.01
N VAL A 60 -6.54 -0.34 -12.15
CA VAL A 60 -5.68 0.26 -11.12
C VAL A 60 -4.48 0.92 -11.77
N TYR A 61 -4.20 2.15 -11.38
CA TYR A 61 -3.05 2.94 -11.79
C TYR A 61 -2.41 3.66 -10.59
N PRO A 62 -1.10 3.93 -10.64
CA PRO A 62 -0.42 4.68 -9.59
C PRO A 62 -0.83 6.16 -9.59
N LEU A 63 -1.14 6.72 -8.42
CA LEU A 63 -1.25 8.17 -8.19
C LEU A 63 0.05 8.75 -7.66
N TYR A 64 0.71 8.03 -6.76
CA TYR A 64 1.98 8.39 -6.16
C TYR A 64 2.75 7.10 -5.88
N VAL A 65 3.97 6.99 -6.37
CA VAL A 65 4.84 5.83 -6.14
C VAL A 65 6.20 6.36 -5.74
N THR A 66 6.75 5.78 -4.69
CA THR A 66 8.06 6.17 -4.18
C THR A 66 9.15 5.63 -5.10
N ARG A 67 10.30 6.30 -5.12
CA ARG A 67 11.41 5.87 -6.01
C ARG A 67 12.10 4.60 -5.52
N GLU A 68 12.06 4.36 -4.22
CA GLU A 68 12.70 3.24 -3.56
C GLU A 68 11.65 2.48 -2.75
N GLU A 69 11.62 1.16 -2.90
CA GLU A 69 10.82 0.27 -2.08
C GLU A 69 11.65 -0.10 -0.84
N LYS A 70 11.10 0.14 0.35
CA LYS A 70 11.76 -0.20 1.62
C LYS A 70 11.10 -1.43 2.23
N ASP A 71 11.79 -2.09 3.16
CA ASP A 71 11.29 -3.30 3.85
C ASP A 71 9.88 -3.12 4.45
N THR A 72 9.59 -1.92 4.94
CA THR A 72 8.24 -1.54 5.40
C THR A 72 7.66 -0.51 4.44
N HIS A 73 6.85 -1.00 3.51
CA HIS A 73 6.14 -0.19 2.52
C HIS A 73 4.63 -0.21 2.74
N VAL A 74 3.98 0.94 2.61
CA VAL A 74 2.52 1.07 2.75
C VAL A 74 1.90 1.33 1.39
N ASP A 75 1.30 0.30 0.80
CA ASP A 75 0.51 0.46 -0.41
C ASP A 75 -0.94 0.82 -0.08
N MET A 76 -1.43 1.94 -0.61
CA MET A 76 -2.78 2.42 -0.36
C MET A 76 -3.60 2.52 -1.64
N LEU A 77 -4.89 2.20 -1.53
CA LEU A 77 -5.88 2.48 -2.55
C LEU A 77 -6.67 3.72 -2.16
N TYR A 78 -6.63 4.73 -3.02
CA TYR A 78 -7.44 5.94 -2.93
C TYR A 78 -8.72 5.77 -3.75
N MET A 79 -9.84 6.12 -3.13
CA MET A 79 -11.17 6.08 -3.71
C MET A 79 -11.85 7.41 -3.48
N LYS A 80 -12.47 7.96 -4.51
CA LYS A 80 -13.25 9.20 -4.42
C LYS A 80 -14.67 8.95 -4.91
N ASP A 81 -15.65 9.32 -4.10
CA ASP A 81 -17.07 9.27 -4.42
C ASP A 81 -17.71 10.63 -4.11
N GLY A 82 -17.92 11.43 -5.16
CA GLY A 82 -18.36 12.82 -5.03
C GLY A 82 -17.43 13.66 -4.15
N ASN A 83 -17.94 14.12 -3.01
CA ASN A 83 -17.19 14.89 -2.01
C ASN A 83 -16.48 14.02 -0.97
N ASN A 84 -16.76 12.72 -0.94
CA ASN A 84 -16.13 11.78 -0.02
C ASN A 84 -14.88 11.19 -0.66
N SER A 85 -13.82 11.05 0.13
CA SER A 85 -12.61 10.35 -0.29
C SER A 85 -12.13 9.42 0.81
N HIS A 86 -11.69 8.23 0.43
CA HIS A 86 -11.24 7.18 1.34
C HIS A 86 -9.93 6.58 0.88
N TYR A 87 -9.13 6.20 1.87
CA TYR A 87 -7.91 5.42 1.69
C TYR A 87 -8.11 4.05 2.32
N CYS A 88 -7.63 3.01 1.66
CA CYS A 88 -7.62 1.65 2.16
C CYS A 88 -6.25 1.02 1.97
N LEU A 89 -5.81 0.24 2.96
CA LEU A 89 -4.58 -0.54 2.85
C LEU A 89 -4.72 -1.64 1.80
N ILE A 90 -3.78 -1.70 0.86
CA ILE A 90 -3.59 -2.82 -0.06
C ILE A 90 -2.64 -3.81 0.61
N ARG A 91 -3.14 -5.01 0.90
CA ARG A 91 -2.30 -6.07 1.51
C ARG A 91 -1.50 -6.89 0.51
N ASP A 92 -1.97 -6.89 -0.73
CA ASP A 92 -1.40 -7.69 -1.80
C ASP A 92 -1.76 -7.03 -3.12
N LEU A 93 -0.86 -6.20 -3.62
CA LEU A 93 -1.03 -5.48 -4.88
C LEU A 93 -1.14 -6.45 -6.05
N SER A 94 -0.35 -7.53 -6.06
CA SER A 94 -0.37 -8.56 -7.11
C SER A 94 -1.75 -9.18 -7.27
N ARG A 95 -2.44 -9.46 -6.16
CA ARG A 95 -3.82 -9.97 -6.19
C ARG A 95 -4.82 -8.95 -6.70
N LEU A 96 -4.65 -7.68 -6.33
CA LEU A 96 -5.55 -6.60 -6.76
C LEU A 96 -5.50 -6.42 -8.28
N VAL A 97 -4.30 -6.40 -8.86
CA VAL A 97 -4.10 -6.12 -10.29
C VAL A 97 -4.04 -7.38 -11.15
N ARG A 98 -4.32 -8.55 -10.57
CA ARG A 98 -4.18 -9.85 -11.26
C ARG A 98 -4.96 -9.90 -12.57
N SER A 99 -6.21 -9.43 -12.58
CA SER A 99 -7.05 -9.41 -13.77
C SER A 99 -6.49 -8.50 -14.87
N GLN A 100 -5.91 -7.35 -14.49
CA GLN A 100 -5.24 -6.44 -15.43
C GLN A 100 -4.01 -7.08 -16.06
N ILE A 101 -3.25 -7.86 -15.29
CA ILE A 101 -2.07 -8.58 -15.80
C ILE A 101 -2.49 -9.73 -16.73
N THR A 102 -3.52 -10.50 -16.36
CA THR A 102 -3.91 -11.70 -17.12
C THR A 102 -4.66 -11.39 -18.41
N ASN A 103 -5.32 -10.24 -18.52
CA ASN A 103 -6.18 -9.88 -19.65
C ASN A 103 -5.45 -9.10 -20.77
N GLN A 104 -4.14 -8.90 -20.65
CA GLN A 104 -3.20 -8.24 -21.58
C GLN A 104 -3.82 -7.34 -22.69
N ASP A 105 -3.62 -6.04 -22.52
CA ASP A 105 -3.02 -5.22 -23.58
C ASP A 105 -1.77 -4.56 -22.97
N ASN A 106 -0.74 -4.33 -23.78
CA ASN A 106 0.57 -3.75 -23.39
C ASN A 106 0.46 -2.30 -22.90
N ASP A 107 -0.29 -2.09 -21.83
CA ASP A 107 -0.53 -0.77 -21.28
C ASP A 107 0.62 -0.40 -20.34
N LEU A 108 1.16 0.81 -20.51
CA LEU A 108 2.27 1.34 -19.71
C LEU A 108 1.98 1.28 -18.21
N VAL A 109 0.70 1.25 -17.83
CA VAL A 109 0.19 1.06 -16.48
C VAL A 109 0.61 -0.29 -15.88
N VAL A 110 0.54 -1.38 -16.66
CA VAL A 110 0.96 -2.72 -16.21
C VAL A 110 2.48 -2.78 -16.07
N LEU A 111 3.23 -2.15 -16.97
CA LEU A 111 4.69 -2.03 -16.85
C LEU A 111 5.10 -1.27 -15.58
N ALA A 112 4.44 -0.16 -15.27
CA ALA A 112 4.68 0.58 -14.02
C ALA A 112 4.38 -0.27 -12.77
N LEU A 113 3.27 -1.02 -12.78
CA LEU A 113 2.94 -1.94 -11.69
C LEU A 113 3.92 -3.11 -11.59
N LEU A 114 4.42 -3.63 -12.70
CA LEU A 114 5.45 -4.68 -12.72
C LEU A 114 6.79 -4.16 -12.20
N THR A 115 7.16 -2.90 -12.47
CA THR A 115 8.38 -2.33 -11.86
C THR A 115 8.26 -2.25 -10.34
N THR A 116 7.11 -1.88 -9.77
CA THR A 116 6.91 -1.94 -8.32
C THR A 116 6.87 -3.37 -7.77
N LEU A 117 6.41 -4.36 -8.55
CA LEU A 117 6.29 -5.75 -8.09
C LEU A 117 7.56 -6.60 -8.28
N TRP A 118 8.47 -6.22 -9.19
CA TRP A 118 9.64 -7.03 -9.55
C TRP A 118 10.92 -6.64 -8.79
N HIS A 119 11.03 -5.42 -8.24
CA HIS A 119 12.23 -5.01 -7.50
C HIS A 119 12.31 -5.60 -6.09
N GLY A 120 11.23 -6.17 -5.55
CA GLY A 120 11.14 -6.70 -4.18
C GLY A 120 11.24 -8.21 -3.97
N ARG A 121 11.63 -9.03 -4.97
CA ARG A 121 11.89 -10.47 -4.69
C ARG A 121 13.37 -10.69 -4.32
N PRO A 122 13.73 -11.04 -3.07
CA PRO A 122 14.98 -11.74 -2.86
C PRO A 122 14.94 -13.03 -3.66
N THR A 123 15.87 -13.19 -4.60
CA THR A 123 16.04 -14.43 -5.34
C THR A 123 16.35 -15.54 -4.34
N GLU A 124 15.46 -16.52 -4.25
CA GLU A 124 15.61 -17.76 -3.48
C GLU A 124 16.71 -18.69 -4.04
N GLN A 125 17.81 -18.12 -4.55
CA GLN A 125 18.96 -18.86 -5.08
C GLN A 125 20.31 -18.51 -4.45
N THR A 126 20.39 -17.57 -3.50
CA THR A 126 21.69 -17.20 -2.87
C THR A 126 21.93 -17.79 -1.47
N GLN A 127 21.07 -18.69 -0.96
CA GLN A 127 21.36 -19.46 0.27
C GLN A 127 21.77 -20.92 0.04
N ARG A 128 22.11 -21.29 -1.21
CA ARG A 128 22.81 -22.55 -1.51
C ARG A 128 24.09 -22.28 -2.30
N ARG A 129 25.03 -21.56 -1.69
CA ARG A 129 26.48 -21.71 -1.92
C ARG A 129 27.24 -20.73 -1.01
N LEU A 130 28.09 -21.35 -0.18
CA LEU A 130 29.10 -20.81 0.73
C LEU A 130 28.63 -20.64 2.18
#